data_AF-A0A5D3KLK0-F1
#
_entry.id   AF-A0A5D3KLK0-F1
#
_cell.length_a   1.000
_cell.length_b   1.000
_cell.length_c   1.000
_cell.angle_alpha   90.00
_cell.angle_beta   90.00
_cell.angle_gamma   90.00
#
_symmetry.space_group_name_H-M   'P 1'
#
loop_
_entity.id
_entity.type
_entity.pdbx_description
1 polymer ?
#
loop_
_entity_poly.entity_id
_entity_poly.type
_entity_poly.pdbx_seq_one_letter_code
_entity_poly.pdbx_strand_id
1 'polypeptide(L)'
;MTKSNKTAPAAPKHLRKESGESFKHVMRDYDLDEHHVILLTKACEALDRVEEARSAIKTHGMTYTDRFGTPRARPEIAIERDNRTAVARLFRELGLDLAGDGKTAPAALPANR
;
A
#
# COMPACT_ATOMS: atom_id res chain seq x y z
N MET A 1 12.52 -31.18 16.37
CA MET A 1 12.77 -29.73 16.26
C MET A 1 13.55 -29.47 14.98
N THR A 2 12.85 -29.44 13.85
CA THR A 2 13.43 -29.22 12.52
C THR A 2 13.65 -27.72 12.33
N LYS A 3 14.91 -27.30 12.29
CA LYS A 3 15.31 -25.94 11.92
C LYS A 3 14.97 -25.74 10.44
N SER A 4 13.89 -25.03 10.13
CA SER A 4 13.61 -24.60 8.77
C SER A 4 14.54 -23.43 8.46
N ASN A 5 15.65 -23.70 7.78
CA ASN A 5 16.56 -22.67 7.29
C ASN A 5 15.91 -22.00 6.07
N LYS A 6 14.89 -21.18 6.30
CA LYS A 6 14.16 -20.49 5.23
C LYS A 6 14.90 -19.19 4.94
N THR A 7 15.74 -19.19 3.90
CA THR A 7 16.37 -17.95 3.41
C THR A 7 15.27 -16.95 3.09
N ALA A 8 15.23 -15.83 3.82
CA ALA A 8 14.21 -14.81 3.62
C ALA A 8 14.25 -14.32 2.16
N PRO A 9 13.11 -14.31 1.44
CA PRO A 9 13.06 -13.85 0.07
C PRO A 9 13.49 -12.39 -0.04
N ALA A 10 14.34 -12.10 -1.04
CA ALA A 10 14.75 -10.73 -1.33
C ALA A 10 13.57 -9.93 -1.89
N ALA A 11 13.58 -8.62 -1.65
CA ALA A 11 12.61 -7.71 -2.26
C ALA A 11 12.64 -7.84 -3.80
N PRO A 12 11.46 -7.95 -4.46
CA PRO A 12 11.39 -8.00 -5.91
C PRO A 12 12.06 -6.79 -6.58
N LYS A 13 12.81 -7.02 -7.66
CA LYS A 13 13.65 -6.01 -8.31
C LYS A 13 12.86 -4.89 -9.00
N HIS A 14 11.59 -5.13 -9.32
CA HIS A 14 10.73 -4.17 -9.99
C HIS A 14 10.05 -3.19 -9.03
N LEU A 15 10.16 -3.41 -7.72
CA LEU A 15 9.63 -2.46 -6.75
C LEU A 15 10.43 -1.17 -6.77
N ARG A 16 9.74 -0.04 -6.56
CA ARG A 16 10.43 1.24 -6.33
C ARG A 16 11.23 1.14 -5.04
N LYS A 17 12.23 2.02 -4.91
CA LYS A 17 13.15 2.01 -3.75
C LYS A 17 12.40 2.04 -2.41
N GLU A 18 11.42 2.93 -2.26
CA GLU A 18 10.65 3.11 -1.02
C GLU A 18 9.81 1.87 -0.65
N SER A 19 9.10 1.29 -1.63
CA SER A 19 8.31 0.07 -1.41
C SER A 19 9.21 -1.15 -1.18
N GLY A 20 10.36 -1.23 -1.84
CA GLY A 20 11.37 -2.24 -1.59
C GLY A 20 12.02 -2.14 -0.20
N GLU A 21 12.19 -0.93 0.32
CA GLU A 21 12.63 -0.70 1.71
C GLU A 21 11.54 -1.12 2.70
N SER A 22 10.28 -0.78 2.43
CA SER A 22 9.13 -1.22 3.23
C SER A 22 9.01 -2.74 3.27
N PHE A 23 9.17 -3.42 2.12
CA PHE A 23 9.20 -4.88 2.03
C PHE A 23 10.31 -5.46 2.92
N LYS A 24 11.54 -4.94 2.81
CA LYS A 24 12.68 -5.40 3.62
C LYS A 24 12.45 -5.17 5.11
N HIS A 25 11.84 -4.06 5.48
CA HIS A 25 11.51 -3.73 6.87
C HIS A 25 10.54 -4.76 7.45
N VAL A 26 9.45 -5.06 6.75
CA VAL A 26 8.48 -6.07 7.19
C VAL A 26 9.11 -7.46 7.25
N MET A 27 9.86 -7.86 6.22
CA MET A 27 10.56 -9.16 6.21
C MET A 27 11.60 -9.32 7.33
N ARG A 28 12.14 -8.22 7.86
CA ARG A 28 13.10 -8.23 8.96
C ARG A 28 12.42 -8.30 10.32
N ASP A 29 11.30 -7.60 10.47
CA ASP A 29 10.67 -7.37 11.77
C ASP A 29 9.56 -8.40 12.07
N TYR A 30 9.10 -9.16 11.07
CA TYR A 30 8.03 -10.16 11.20
C TYR A 30 8.46 -11.52 10.64
N ASP A 31 8.05 -12.61 11.31
CA ASP A 31 8.20 -13.97 10.80
C ASP A 31 7.04 -14.31 9.85
N LEU A 32 7.33 -14.38 8.55
CA LEU A 32 6.33 -14.52 7.50
C LEU A 32 6.42 -15.86 6.78
N ASP A 33 5.32 -16.60 6.76
CA ASP A 33 5.13 -17.72 5.83
C ASP A 33 5.12 -17.29 4.36
N GLU A 34 5.31 -18.27 3.47
CA GLU A 34 5.43 -18.02 2.03
C GLU A 34 4.21 -17.31 1.43
N HIS A 35 3.01 -17.66 1.87
CA HIS A 35 1.78 -17.01 1.41
C HIS A 35 1.69 -15.55 1.89
N HIS A 36 2.21 -15.22 3.08
CA HIS A 36 2.31 -13.84 3.54
C HIS A 36 3.29 -13.03 2.69
N VAL A 37 4.41 -13.62 2.24
CA VAL A 37 5.35 -12.94 1.34
C VAL A 37 4.68 -12.56 0.02
N ILE A 38 3.80 -13.43 -0.51
CA ILE A 38 3.02 -13.12 -1.72
C ILE A 38 2.11 -11.90 -1.47
N LEU A 39 1.39 -11.87 -0.35
CA LEU A 39 0.53 -10.74 0.02
C LEU A 39 1.31 -9.44 0.21
N LEU A 40 2.45 -9.51 0.91
CA LEU A 40 3.34 -8.36 1.11
C LEU A 40 3.88 -7.83 -0.21
N THR A 41 4.25 -8.73 -1.13
CA THR A 41 4.68 -8.35 -2.49
C THR A 41 3.57 -7.59 -3.21
N LYS A 42 2.33 -8.10 -3.18
CA LYS A 42 1.18 -7.43 -3.81
C LYS A 42 0.85 -6.10 -3.15
N ALA A 43 1.05 -5.98 -1.84
CA ALA A 43 0.83 -4.72 -1.13
C ALA A 43 1.86 -3.66 -1.55
N CYS A 44 3.12 -4.04 -1.71
CA CYS A 44 4.19 -3.15 -2.18
C CYS A 44 3.99 -2.74 -3.64
N GLU A 45 3.56 -3.66 -4.51
CA GLU A 45 3.21 -3.34 -5.91
C GLU A 45 2.04 -2.34 -5.97
N ALA A 46 1.02 -2.53 -5.13
CA ALA A 46 -0.11 -1.60 -5.06
C ALA A 46 0.33 -0.22 -4.55
N LEU A 47 1.24 -0.17 -3.56
CA LEU A 47 1.81 1.08 -3.06
C LEU A 47 2.57 1.84 -4.15
N ASP A 48 3.36 1.14 -4.97
CA ASP A 48 4.04 1.75 -6.13
C ASP A 48 3.06 2.40 -7.10
N ARG A 49 1.92 1.75 -7.37
CA ARG A 49 0.86 2.31 -8.22
C ARG A 49 0.17 3.53 -7.61
N VAL A 50 0.02 3.58 -6.29
CA VAL A 50 -0.48 4.78 -5.60
C VAL A 50 0.45 5.96 -5.84
N GLU A 51 1.76 5.77 -5.67
CA GLU A 51 2.73 6.86 -5.83
C GLU A 51 2.88 7.30 -7.31
N GLU A 52 2.82 6.37 -8.26
CA GLU A 52 2.76 6.69 -9.69
C GLU A 52 1.53 7.54 -10.03
N ALA A 53 0.34 7.10 -9.59
CA ALA A 53 -0.91 7.82 -9.84
C ALA A 53 -0.91 9.21 -9.18
N ARG A 54 -0.43 9.30 -7.93
CA ARG A 54 -0.28 10.58 -7.21
C ARG A 54 0.64 11.55 -7.96
N SER A 55 1.79 11.06 -8.44
CA SER A 55 2.74 11.87 -9.22
C SER A 55 2.14 12.37 -10.53
N ALA A 56 1.35 11.52 -11.22
CA ALA A 56 0.64 11.90 -12.44
C ALA A 56 -0.44 12.95 -12.17
N ILE A 57 -1.25 12.79 -11.12
CA ILE A 57 -2.28 13.76 -10.71
C ILE A 57 -1.64 15.10 -10.34
N LYS A 58 -0.51 15.07 -9.61
CA LYS A 58 0.24 16.30 -9.26
C LYS A 58 0.71 17.06 -10.51
N THR A 59 1.12 16.34 -11.55
CA THR A 59 1.64 16.93 -12.79
C THR A 59 0.52 17.43 -13.71
N HIS A 60 -0.56 16.65 -13.85
CA HIS A 60 -1.59 16.89 -14.86
C HIS A 60 -2.90 17.47 -14.30
N GLY A 61 -3.02 17.60 -12.98
CA GLY A 61 -4.26 18.00 -12.31
C GLY A 61 -5.27 16.85 -12.19
N MET A 62 -6.45 17.18 -11.65
CA MET A 62 -7.51 16.21 -11.34
C MET A 62 -8.43 15.90 -12.54
N THR A 63 -8.52 16.83 -13.50
CA THR A 63 -9.44 16.71 -14.63
C THR A 63 -8.73 16.95 -15.94
N TYR A 64 -9.23 16.34 -17.01
CA TYR A 64 -8.85 16.63 -18.39
C TYR A 64 -10.09 16.98 -19.21
N THR A 65 -9.90 17.75 -20.27
CA THR A 65 -10.97 18.08 -21.21
C THR A 65 -11.08 16.99 -22.26
N ASP A 66 -12.27 16.43 -22.44
CA ASP A 66 -12.52 15.44 -23.48
C ASP A 66 -12.67 16.10 -24.88
N ARG A 67 -12.89 15.28 -25.91
CA ARG A 67 -13.07 15.77 -27.29
C ARG A 67 -14.28 16.71 -27.48
N PHE A 68 -15.21 16.74 -26.53
CA PHE A 68 -16.42 17.56 -26.56
C PHE A 68 -16.30 18.82 -25.68
N GLY A 69 -15.11 19.11 -25.15
CA GLY A 69 -14.90 20.26 -24.28
C GLY A 69 -15.40 20.05 -22.84
N THR A 70 -15.81 18.84 -22.46
CA THR A 70 -16.37 18.57 -21.13
C THR A 70 -15.26 18.14 -20.16
N PRO A 71 -15.20 18.70 -18.94
CA PRO A 71 -14.23 18.24 -17.95
C PRO A 71 -14.58 16.84 -17.45
N ARG A 72 -13.60 15.93 -17.47
CA ARG A 72 -13.69 14.56 -16.98
C ARG A 72 -12.61 14.30 -15.95
N ALA A 73 -12.92 13.48 -14.94
CA ALA A 73 -11.93 13.02 -13.98
C ALA A 73 -10.85 12.18 -14.69
N ARG A 74 -9.58 12.41 -14.35
CA ARG A 74 -8.48 11.62 -14.91
C ARG A 74 -8.51 10.18 -14.38
N PRO A 75 -8.19 9.17 -15.19
CA PRO A 75 -8.26 7.75 -14.78
C PRO A 75 -7.34 7.42 -13.61
N GLU A 76 -6.24 8.15 -13.44
CA GLU A 76 -5.28 7.98 -12.34
C GLU A 76 -5.93 8.17 -10.97
N ILE A 77 -7.01 8.95 -10.86
CA ILE A 77 -7.78 9.10 -9.61
C ILE A 77 -8.38 7.76 -9.18
N ALA A 78 -8.95 7.01 -10.13
CA ALA A 78 -9.51 5.70 -9.85
C ALA A 78 -8.39 4.70 -9.49
N ILE A 79 -7.27 4.73 -10.22
CA ILE A 79 -6.10 3.89 -9.95
C ILE A 79 -5.57 4.15 -8.53
N GLU A 80 -5.39 5.41 -8.14
CA GLU A 80 -4.93 5.76 -6.80
C GLU A 80 -5.89 5.23 -5.72
N ARG A 81 -7.19 5.51 -5.88
CA ARG A 81 -8.23 5.10 -4.92
C ARG A 81 -8.29 3.58 -4.74
N ASP A 82 -8.29 2.84 -5.83
CA ASP A 82 -8.46 1.39 -5.82
C ASP A 82 -7.21 0.71 -5.22
N ASN A 83 -6.01 1.19 -5.57
CA ASN A 83 -4.77 0.68 -4.98
C ASN A 83 -4.61 1.06 -3.51
N ARG A 84 -5.03 2.25 -3.08
CA ARG A 84 -5.06 2.62 -1.65
C ARG A 84 -5.94 1.66 -0.84
N THR A 85 -7.08 1.25 -1.42
CA THR A 85 -7.95 0.26 -0.80
C THR A 85 -7.31 -1.13 -0.76
N ALA A 86 -6.63 -1.53 -1.84
CA ALA A 86 -5.90 -2.80 -1.90
C ALA A 86 -4.77 -2.87 -0.85
N VAL A 87 -3.97 -1.81 -0.73
CA VAL A 87 -2.92 -1.71 0.30
C VAL A 87 -3.52 -1.91 1.70
N ALA A 88 -4.57 -1.16 2.05
CA ALA A 88 -5.20 -1.27 3.36
C ALA A 88 -5.74 -2.69 3.64
N ARG A 89 -6.33 -3.35 2.64
CA ARG A 89 -6.83 -4.73 2.77
C ARG A 89 -5.71 -5.74 2.93
N LEU A 90 -4.65 -5.64 2.13
CA LEU A 90 -3.52 -6.57 2.17
C LEU A 90 -2.71 -6.43 3.46
N PHE A 91 -2.51 -5.21 3.97
CA PHE A 91 -1.85 -4.99 5.26
C PHE A 91 -2.69 -5.51 6.44
N ARG A 92 -4.03 -5.41 6.35
CA ARG A 92 -4.92 -6.01 7.34
C ARG A 92 -4.87 -7.54 7.32
N GLU A 93 -4.86 -8.14 6.13
CA GLU A 93 -4.74 -9.59 5.97
C GLU A 93 -3.40 -10.11 6.53
N LEU A 94 -2.33 -9.34 6.39
CA LEU A 94 -1.02 -9.63 6.99
C LEU A 94 -0.98 -9.41 8.51
N GLY A 95 -2.05 -8.87 9.13
CA GLY A 95 -2.07 -8.52 10.55
C GLY A 95 -1.21 -7.31 10.93
N LEU A 96 -0.68 -6.56 9.94
CA LEU A 96 0.22 -5.42 10.19
C LEU A 96 -0.51 -4.14 10.63
N ASP A 97 -1.83 -4.07 10.42
CA ASP A 97 -2.73 -2.99 10.89
C ASP A 97 -2.81 -2.95 12.44
N LEU A 98 -2.37 -4.00 13.13
CA LEU A 98 -2.53 -4.20 14.57
C LEU A 98 -1.29 -3.83 15.42
N ALA A 99 -0.21 -3.34 14.80
CA ALA A 99 1.07 -3.08 15.48
C ALA A 99 1.11 -1.79 16.33
N GLY A 100 -0.04 -1.15 16.58
CA GLY A 100 -0.19 -0.07 17.57
C GLY A 100 -1.13 -0.53 18.68
N ASP A 101 -0.58 -1.14 19.73
CA ASP A 101 -1.13 -1.40 21.09
C ASP A 101 -2.65 -1.65 21.29
N GLY A 102 -3.42 -1.99 20.26
CA GLY A 102 -4.87 -2.14 20.31
C GLY A 102 -5.65 -0.84 20.52
N LYS A 103 -5.03 0.36 20.43
CA LYS A 103 -5.70 1.65 20.67
C LYS A 103 -5.74 2.53 19.42
N THR A 104 -6.33 2.06 18.33
CA THR A 104 -6.38 2.81 17.06
C THR A 104 -7.65 3.63 16.85
N ALA A 105 -8.56 3.71 17.81
CA ALA A 105 -9.49 4.84 17.83
C ALA A 105 -8.78 6.03 18.49
N PRO A 106 -8.48 7.14 17.77
CA PRO A 106 -8.18 8.39 18.48
C PRO A 106 -9.31 8.63 19.46
N ALA A 107 -8.97 9.02 20.70
CA ALA A 107 -9.96 9.35 21.72
C ALA A 107 -11.01 10.26 21.07
N ALA A 108 -12.29 9.87 21.15
CA ALA A 108 -13.38 10.59 20.51
C ALA A 108 -13.20 12.08 20.82
N LEU A 109 -13.08 12.91 19.77
CA LEU A 109 -13.08 14.36 19.94
C LEU A 109 -14.28 14.70 20.82
N PRO A 110 -14.11 15.51 21.89
CA PRO A 110 -15.24 15.87 22.74
C PRO A 110 -16.32 16.42 21.83
N ALA A 111 -17.51 15.81 21.91
CA ALA A 111 -18.65 16.24 21.13
C ALA A 111 -18.86 17.73 21.44
N ASN A 112 -18.71 18.59 20.44
CA ASN A 112 -19.08 19.99 20.58
C ASN A 112 -20.58 20.01 20.90
N ARG A 113 -20.89 20.32 22.16
CA ARG A 113 -22.24 20.49 22.68
C ARG A 113 -22.63 21.95 22.60
#